data_AF-A0A257RCR7-F1
#
_entry.id   AF-A0A257RCR7-F1
#
_cell.length_a   1.000
_cell.length_b   1.000
_cell.length_c   1.000
_cell.angle_alpha   90.00
_cell.angle_beta   90.00
_cell.angle_gamma   90.00
#
_symmetry.space_group_name_H-M   'P 1'
#
loop_
_entity.id
_entity.type
_entity.pdbx_description
1 polymer ?
#
loop_
_entity_poly.entity_id
_entity_poly.type
_entity_poly.pdbx_seq_one_letter_code
_entity_poly.pdbx_strand_id
1 'polypeptide(L)'
;MGTVLDRADHLPAPLDPSPVTIRLVLSDVDGTLLTSDKRLTESAVRAVADLEAAGIAFAITSSRPPRGLAALVEPLRVRLPLGAFNGGMIVTPELAVEFEAAIEDRHVGPIVDDLLAGGLSVWVYQGARDWFVLDPDGPHVEREVHAVGYAPLVLDSFADLRGGVIKVVGVSDDPDTMARAEAAVRARAAESVSATRSQSYYLDVTDSRAHKGAVVRYLSARTAPPGPTRTGGGWPALDQRKLNVSARRAAPGPAGSTGRRRRRTESGFDLRP
;
A
#
# COMPACT_ATOMS: atom_id res chain seq x y z
N MET A 1 -29.58 21.58 -41.02
CA MET A 1 -28.56 21.14 -41.98
C MET A 1 -27.21 21.40 -41.32
N GLY A 2 -26.78 20.45 -40.49
CA GLY A 2 -25.67 20.63 -39.54
C GLY A 2 -24.34 20.24 -40.16
N THR A 3 -23.35 21.12 -40.01
CA THR A 3 -21.95 20.88 -40.34
C THR A 3 -21.31 19.98 -39.28
N VAL A 4 -20.80 18.85 -39.73
CA VAL A 4 -20.05 17.87 -38.93
C VAL A 4 -18.67 18.47 -38.61
N LEU A 5 -18.39 18.72 -37.33
CA LEU A 5 -17.05 18.98 -36.84
C LEU A 5 -16.33 17.64 -36.71
N ASP A 6 -15.35 17.46 -37.59
CA ASP A 6 -14.36 16.39 -37.58
C ASP A 6 -13.53 16.50 -36.29
N ARG A 7 -13.86 15.70 -35.28
CA ARG A 7 -13.00 15.47 -34.12
C ARG A 7 -11.98 14.42 -34.51
N ALA A 8 -10.94 14.85 -35.21
CA ALA A 8 -9.74 14.06 -35.39
C ALA A 8 -9.17 13.78 -33.99
N ASP A 9 -9.13 12.49 -33.67
CA ASP A 9 -8.51 11.90 -32.49
C ASP A 9 -7.11 12.49 -32.26
N HIS A 10 -6.93 13.25 -31.18
CA HIS A 10 -5.61 13.49 -30.62
C HIS A 10 -5.12 12.18 -29.99
N LEU A 11 -4.68 11.25 -30.84
CA LEU A 11 -3.80 10.17 -30.41
C LEU A 11 -2.57 10.82 -29.75
N PRO A 12 -2.23 10.44 -28.50
CA PRO A 12 -1.05 10.97 -27.86
C PRO A 12 0.17 10.70 -28.76
N ALA A 13 1.05 11.70 -28.87
CA ALA A 13 2.25 11.62 -29.70
C ALA A 13 3.04 10.32 -29.40
N PRO A 14 3.66 9.70 -30.42
CA PRO A 14 4.50 8.53 -30.22
C PRO A 14 5.55 8.80 -29.15
N LEU A 15 5.69 7.84 -28.24
CA LEU A 15 6.57 7.93 -27.08
C LEU A 15 8.04 8.08 -27.51
N ASP A 16 8.77 9.00 -26.89
CA ASP A 16 10.21 9.20 -27.08
C ASP A 16 10.98 7.90 -26.73
N PRO A 17 11.81 7.35 -27.63
CA PRO A 17 12.55 6.10 -27.45
C PRO A 17 13.80 6.21 -26.55
N SER A 18 13.99 7.32 -25.83
CA SER A 18 15.12 7.44 -24.90
C SER A 18 15.10 6.34 -23.81
N PRO A 19 16.27 5.75 -23.44
CA PRO A 19 16.30 4.63 -22.52
C PRO A 19 15.70 5.02 -21.16
N VAL A 20 14.72 4.24 -20.70
CA VAL A 20 14.04 4.48 -19.43
C VAL A 20 15.01 4.18 -18.29
N THR A 21 15.60 5.22 -17.70
CA THR A 21 16.38 5.08 -16.47
C THR A 21 15.44 4.95 -15.27
N ILE A 22 15.43 3.78 -14.63
CA ILE A 22 14.74 3.55 -13.37
C ILE A 22 15.54 4.22 -12.25
N ARG A 23 14.88 5.01 -11.41
CA ARG A 23 15.53 5.74 -10.30
C ARG A 23 14.99 5.37 -8.93
N LEU A 24 13.80 4.78 -8.88
CA LEU A 24 13.15 4.37 -7.64
C LEU A 24 12.37 3.07 -7.87
N VAL A 25 12.56 2.11 -6.98
CA VAL A 25 11.70 0.93 -6.84
C VAL A 25 10.87 1.11 -5.57
N LEU A 26 9.54 1.06 -5.73
CA LEU A 26 8.59 1.04 -4.61
C LEU A 26 8.00 -0.36 -4.53
N SER A 27 8.29 -1.07 -3.44
CA SER A 27 7.79 -2.42 -3.24
C SER A 27 6.61 -2.46 -2.28
N ASP A 28 5.63 -3.30 -2.59
CA ASP A 28 4.64 -3.71 -1.62
C ASP A 28 5.25 -4.70 -0.62
N VAL A 29 4.72 -4.79 0.60
CA VAL A 29 5.28 -5.66 1.65
C VAL A 29 4.63 -7.05 1.61
N ASP A 30 3.37 -7.14 1.99
CA ASP A 30 2.69 -8.43 2.13
C ASP A 30 2.33 -9.03 0.78
N GLY A 31 2.76 -10.28 0.55
CA GLY A 31 2.50 -10.99 -0.72
C GLY A 31 3.39 -10.54 -1.88
N THR A 32 4.37 -9.68 -1.62
CA THR A 32 5.37 -9.21 -2.59
C THR A 32 6.79 -9.34 -2.02
N LEU A 33 7.15 -8.51 -1.04
CA LEU A 33 8.50 -8.51 -0.45
C LEU A 33 8.68 -9.61 0.60
N LEU A 34 7.64 -9.84 1.41
CA LEU A 34 7.63 -10.89 2.41
C LEU A 34 7.03 -12.17 1.83
N THR A 35 7.52 -13.29 2.33
CA THR A 35 6.94 -14.61 2.10
C THR A 35 5.52 -14.71 2.68
N SER A 36 4.81 -15.79 2.35
CA SER A 36 3.46 -16.05 2.88
C SER A 36 3.42 -16.17 4.41
N ASP A 37 4.50 -16.65 5.02
CA ASP A 37 4.74 -16.72 6.47
C ASP A 37 5.39 -15.46 7.05
N LYS A 38 5.28 -14.33 6.34
CA LYS A 38 5.66 -12.98 6.81
C LYS A 38 7.15 -12.81 7.12
N ARG A 39 8.01 -13.61 6.47
CA ARG A 39 9.46 -13.54 6.65
C ARG A 39 10.11 -12.72 5.54
N LEU A 40 11.11 -11.94 5.93
CA LEU A 40 12.02 -11.30 4.99
C LEU A 40 13.15 -12.28 4.64
N THR A 41 13.41 -12.47 3.35
CA THR A 41 14.44 -13.42 2.87
C THR A 41 15.77 -12.74 2.61
N GLU A 42 16.87 -13.49 2.75
CA GLU A 42 18.21 -13.01 2.38
C GLU A 42 18.31 -12.62 0.90
N SER A 43 17.54 -13.26 0.02
CA SER A 43 17.52 -12.91 -1.40
C SER A 43 16.88 -11.55 -1.63
N ALA A 44 15.82 -11.20 -0.88
CA ALA A 44 15.19 -9.89 -0.95
C ALA A 44 16.14 -8.79 -0.42
N VAL A 45 16.83 -9.05 0.69
CA VAL A 45 17.86 -8.14 1.24
C VAL A 45 18.97 -7.89 0.21
N ARG A 46 19.50 -8.95 -0.41
CA ARG A 46 20.51 -8.84 -1.47
C ARG A 46 20.01 -8.04 -2.67
N ALA A 47 18.79 -8.31 -3.14
CA ALA A 47 18.23 -7.59 -4.27
C ALA A 47 18.10 -6.07 -3.99
N VAL A 48 17.73 -5.68 -2.77
CA VAL A 48 17.69 -4.26 -2.39
C VAL A 48 19.09 -3.65 -2.30
N ALA A 49 20.08 -4.39 -1.82
CA ALA A 49 21.47 -3.96 -1.83
C ALA A 49 22.01 -3.77 -3.27
N ASP A 50 21.63 -4.65 -4.20
CA ASP A 50 22.00 -4.53 -5.62
C ASP A 50 21.38 -3.28 -6.27
N LEU A 51 20.12 -2.94 -5.92
CA LEU A 51 19.49 -1.69 -6.35
C LEU A 51 20.26 -0.47 -5.84
N GLU A 52 20.64 -0.46 -4.57
CA GLU A 52 21.43 0.61 -3.97
C GLU A 52 22.80 0.75 -4.66
N ALA A 53 23.50 -0.36 -4.92
CA ALA A 53 24.77 -0.37 -5.63
C ALA A 53 24.67 0.14 -7.08
N ALA A 54 23.51 -0.04 -7.71
CA ALA A 54 23.20 0.49 -9.04
C ALA A 54 22.73 1.95 -9.02
N GLY A 55 22.69 2.61 -7.85
CA GLY A 55 22.21 4.00 -7.71
C GLY A 55 20.69 4.15 -7.85
N ILE A 56 19.94 3.06 -7.68
CA ILE A 56 18.48 3.03 -7.73
C ILE A 56 17.95 3.08 -6.29
N ALA A 57 17.15 4.09 -5.99
CA ALA A 57 16.56 4.21 -4.67
C ALA A 57 15.50 3.12 -4.42
N PHE A 58 15.31 2.76 -3.15
CA PHE A 58 14.32 1.77 -2.73
C PHE A 58 13.44 2.34 -1.62
N ALA A 59 12.14 2.07 -1.70
CA ALA A 59 11.16 2.40 -0.67
C ALA A 59 10.09 1.30 -0.58
N ILE A 60 9.34 1.30 0.52
CA ILE A 60 8.25 0.35 0.75
C ILE A 60 6.91 1.05 0.94
N THR A 61 5.84 0.37 0.54
CA THR A 61 4.47 0.74 0.86
C THR A 61 3.69 -0.49 1.33
N SER A 62 2.78 -0.34 2.28
CA SER A 62 2.03 -1.47 2.86
C SER A 62 0.72 -1.00 3.49
N SER A 63 -0.23 -1.93 3.64
CA SER A 63 -1.43 -1.73 4.48
C SER A 63 -1.12 -1.75 5.98
N ARG A 64 0.06 -2.23 6.38
CA ARG A 64 0.50 -2.29 7.77
C ARG A 64 0.61 -0.90 8.41
N PRO A 65 0.46 -0.80 9.74
CA PRO A 65 0.80 0.39 10.51
C PRO A 65 2.32 0.67 10.46
N PRO A 66 2.77 1.93 10.69
CA PRO A 66 4.19 2.28 10.74
C PRO A 66 5.02 1.39 11.65
N ARG A 67 4.52 1.11 12.87
CA ARG A 67 5.19 0.22 13.82
C ARG A 67 5.42 -1.19 13.26
N GLY A 68 4.48 -1.72 12.47
CA GLY A 68 4.58 -3.03 11.83
C GLY A 68 5.53 -3.09 10.63
N LEU A 69 6.08 -1.95 10.22
CA LEU A 69 7.09 -1.83 9.15
C LEU A 69 8.50 -1.62 9.70
N ALA A 70 8.65 -1.24 10.97
CA ALA A 70 9.93 -0.89 11.58
C ALA A 70 10.99 -2.00 11.43
N ALA A 71 10.58 -3.26 11.59
CA ALA A 71 11.46 -4.42 11.46
C ALA A 71 12.03 -4.63 10.04
N LEU A 72 11.48 -3.96 9.02
CA LEU A 72 11.96 -4.04 7.64
C LEU A 72 12.94 -2.93 7.29
N VAL A 73 12.96 -1.84 8.05
CA VAL A 73 13.72 -0.62 7.72
C VAL A 73 15.22 -0.89 7.74
N GLU A 74 15.75 -1.40 8.85
CA GLU A 74 17.19 -1.67 9.02
C GLU A 74 17.69 -2.77 8.07
N PRO A 75 17.07 -3.98 7.99
CA PRO A 75 17.59 -5.03 7.12
C PRO A 75 17.61 -4.67 5.63
N LEU A 76 16.66 -3.84 5.18
CA LEU A 76 16.57 -3.38 3.80
C LEU A 76 17.27 -2.05 3.57
N ARG A 77 17.85 -1.44 4.62
CA ARG A 77 18.52 -0.13 4.55
C ARG A 77 17.64 0.94 3.93
N VAL A 78 16.35 0.94 4.25
CA VAL A 78 15.38 1.91 3.71
C VAL A 78 15.72 3.30 4.23
N ARG A 79 16.06 4.22 3.32
CA ARG A 79 16.40 5.62 3.66
C ARG A 79 15.32 6.62 3.28
N LEU A 80 14.42 6.21 2.39
CA LEU A 80 13.30 7.04 1.96
C LEU A 80 12.11 6.84 2.89
N PRO A 81 11.17 7.81 2.93
CA PRO A 81 9.91 7.62 3.63
C PRO A 81 9.15 6.39 3.14
N LEU A 82 8.44 5.75 4.05
CA LEU A 82 7.61 4.56 3.82
C LEU A 82 6.13 4.93 3.86
N GLY A 83 5.34 4.32 2.98
CA GLY A 83 3.89 4.47 2.97
C GLY A 83 3.22 3.40 3.82
N ALA A 84 2.65 3.77 4.97
CA ALA A 84 1.85 2.91 5.84
C ALA A 84 0.35 3.09 5.57
N PHE A 85 -0.47 2.14 6.03
CA PHE A 85 -1.93 2.15 5.82
C PHE A 85 -2.33 2.41 4.35
N ASN A 86 -1.63 1.77 3.41
CA ASN A 86 -1.76 1.97 1.96
C ASN A 86 -1.58 3.42 1.49
N GLY A 87 -0.86 4.26 2.24
CA GLY A 87 -0.68 5.68 1.96
C GLY A 87 -1.53 6.61 2.84
N GLY A 88 -2.29 6.08 3.79
CA GLY A 88 -2.94 6.87 4.83
C GLY A 88 -1.95 7.55 5.77
N MET A 89 -0.71 7.06 5.81
CA MET A 89 0.40 7.73 6.48
C MET A 89 1.70 7.58 5.68
N ILE A 90 2.52 8.63 5.66
CA ILE A 90 3.89 8.58 5.18
C ILE A 90 4.79 8.95 6.34
N VAL A 91 5.74 8.08 6.65
CA VAL A 91 6.66 8.25 7.78
C VAL A 91 8.11 8.12 7.33
N THR A 92 9.02 8.77 8.05
CA THR A 92 10.46 8.56 7.87
C THR A 92 10.86 7.14 8.33
N PRO A 93 12.08 6.66 7.99
CA PRO A 93 12.66 5.44 8.57
C PRO A 93 12.61 5.38 10.11
N GLU A 94 12.70 6.53 10.77
CA GLU A 94 12.60 6.70 12.23
C GLU A 94 11.14 6.79 12.73
N LEU A 95 10.18 6.54 11.85
CA LEU A 95 8.73 6.60 12.09
C LEU A 95 8.19 8.00 12.43
N ALA A 96 8.91 9.06 12.07
CA ALA A 96 8.38 10.42 12.18
C ALA A 96 7.33 10.66 11.08
N VAL A 97 6.17 11.21 11.44
CA VAL A 97 5.06 11.43 10.50
C VAL A 97 5.35 12.63 9.59
N GLU A 98 5.35 12.41 8.28
CA GLU A 98 5.48 13.47 7.27
C GLU A 98 4.16 13.78 6.55
N PHE A 99 3.24 12.81 6.52
CA PHE A 99 1.88 12.96 6.00
C PHE A 99 0.94 12.04 6.75
N GLU A 100 -0.26 12.53 7.04
CA GLU A 100 -1.33 11.78 7.69
C GLU A 100 -2.67 12.13 7.04
N ALA A 101 -3.44 11.11 6.68
CA ALA A 101 -4.81 11.22 6.22
C ALA A 101 -5.72 10.43 7.16
N ALA A 102 -6.08 11.07 8.27
CA ALA A 102 -7.07 10.54 9.20
C ALA A 102 -8.48 10.63 8.62
N ILE A 103 -9.30 9.63 8.91
CA ILE A 103 -10.74 9.67 8.67
C ILE A 103 -11.32 10.81 9.51
N GLU A 104 -12.14 11.68 8.92
CA GLU A 104 -12.78 12.75 9.67
C GLU A 104 -13.64 12.17 10.80
N ASP A 105 -13.50 12.70 12.02
CA ASP A 105 -14.15 12.19 13.24
C ASP A 105 -15.67 11.95 13.08
N ARG A 106 -16.36 12.81 12.32
CA ARG A 106 -17.79 12.67 12.04
C ARG A 106 -18.17 11.37 11.32
N HIS A 107 -17.22 10.72 10.64
CA HIS A 107 -17.43 9.47 9.91
C HIS A 107 -17.03 8.25 10.73
N VAL A 108 -16.11 8.37 11.70
CA VAL A 108 -15.55 7.23 12.45
C VAL A 108 -16.63 6.43 13.17
N GLY A 109 -17.39 7.07 14.07
CA GLY A 109 -18.45 6.41 14.84
C GLY A 109 -19.48 5.72 13.95
N PRO A 110 -20.11 6.44 12.99
CA PRO A 110 -21.09 5.84 12.10
C PRO A 110 -20.57 4.68 11.24
N ILE A 111 -19.31 4.71 10.82
CA ILE A 111 -18.68 3.60 10.09
C ILE A 111 -18.53 2.39 11.01
N VAL A 112 -18.01 2.59 12.23
CA VAL A 112 -17.86 1.52 13.23
C VAL A 112 -19.21 0.89 13.55
N ASP A 113 -20.25 1.71 13.77
CA ASP A 113 -21.60 1.24 14.08
C ASP A 113 -22.18 0.41 12.93
N ASP A 114 -22.03 0.85 11.68
CA ASP A 114 -22.50 0.10 10.51
C ASP A 114 -21.82 -1.26 10.38
N LEU A 115 -20.51 -1.34 10.64
CA LEU A 115 -19.75 -2.58 10.57
C LEU A 115 -20.18 -3.56 11.68
N LEU A 116 -20.31 -3.07 12.92
CA LEU A 116 -20.77 -3.88 14.05
C LEU A 116 -22.21 -4.36 13.85
N ALA A 117 -23.12 -3.48 13.42
CA ALA A 117 -24.51 -3.83 13.12
C ALA A 117 -24.63 -4.80 11.94
N GLY A 118 -23.67 -4.77 11.01
CA GLY A 118 -23.53 -5.74 9.93
C GLY A 118 -23.01 -7.11 10.38
N GLY A 119 -22.63 -7.29 11.64
CA GLY A 119 -22.11 -8.53 12.20
C GLY A 119 -20.60 -8.73 12.01
N LEU A 120 -19.85 -7.69 11.67
CA LEU A 120 -18.40 -7.75 11.54
C LEU A 120 -17.73 -7.50 12.88
N SER A 121 -16.58 -8.14 13.10
CA SER A 121 -15.63 -7.66 14.10
C SER A 121 -14.93 -6.41 13.58
N VAL A 122 -14.64 -5.46 14.47
CA VAL A 122 -14.04 -4.17 14.08
C VAL A 122 -12.72 -3.96 14.78
N TRP A 123 -11.72 -3.54 14.01
CA TRP A 123 -10.44 -3.04 14.50
C TRP A 123 -10.28 -1.57 14.14
N VAL A 124 -9.66 -0.79 15.00
CA VAL A 124 -9.39 0.63 14.74
C VAL A 124 -7.91 0.92 14.92
N TYR A 125 -7.29 1.54 13.92
CA TYR A 125 -5.91 2.02 13.98
C TYR A 125 -5.90 3.53 14.19
N GLN A 126 -5.22 3.98 15.24
CA GLN A 126 -5.10 5.40 15.57
C GLN A 126 -3.62 5.81 15.64
N GLY A 127 -3.29 6.88 14.93
CA GLY A 127 -1.91 7.35 14.79
C GLY A 127 -0.96 6.28 14.24
N ALA A 128 0.31 6.38 14.63
CA ALA A 128 1.38 5.55 14.05
C ALA A 128 1.62 4.21 14.77
N ARG A 129 0.99 3.98 15.93
CA ARG A 129 1.41 2.92 16.87
C ARG A 129 0.30 1.99 17.30
N ASP A 130 -0.88 2.51 17.57
CA ASP A 130 -1.89 1.78 18.32
C ASP A 130 -2.99 1.26 17.42
N TRP A 131 -3.46 0.07 17.76
CA TRP A 131 -4.64 -0.52 17.17
C TRP A 131 -5.47 -1.15 18.26
N PHE A 132 -6.78 -1.06 18.09
CA PHE A 132 -7.76 -1.33 19.12
C PHE A 132 -8.73 -2.40 18.65
N VAL A 133 -9.11 -3.26 19.59
CA VAL A 133 -10.13 -4.30 19.40
C VAL A 133 -11.07 -4.29 20.60
N LEU A 134 -12.29 -4.79 20.41
CA LEU A 134 -13.20 -5.06 21.53
C LEU A 134 -12.97 -6.46 22.13
N ASP A 135 -12.49 -7.40 21.32
CA ASP A 135 -12.22 -8.78 21.70
C ASP A 135 -10.81 -9.18 21.23
N PRO A 136 -9.86 -9.44 22.14
CA PRO A 136 -8.50 -9.87 21.78
C PRO A 136 -8.47 -11.27 21.17
N ASP A 137 -9.48 -12.11 21.41
CA ASP A 137 -9.63 -13.44 20.82
C ASP A 137 -10.57 -13.42 19.59
N GLY A 138 -10.91 -12.22 19.13
CA GLY A 138 -11.80 -12.01 18.00
C GLY A 138 -11.23 -12.54 16.67
N PRO A 139 -12.09 -12.67 15.64
CA PRO A 139 -11.73 -13.17 14.32
C PRO A 139 -10.45 -12.53 13.78
N HIS A 140 -9.47 -13.36 13.40
CA HIS A 140 -8.19 -12.99 12.79
C HIS A 140 -7.26 -12.08 13.63
N VAL A 141 -7.56 -11.82 14.91
CA VAL A 141 -6.70 -10.95 15.74
C VAL A 141 -5.30 -11.55 15.92
N GLU A 142 -5.20 -12.84 16.27
CA GLU A 142 -3.90 -13.53 16.41
C GLU A 142 -3.07 -13.45 15.11
N ARG A 143 -3.74 -13.58 13.96
CA ARG A 143 -3.10 -13.48 12.65
C ARG A 143 -2.54 -12.08 12.39
N GLU A 144 -3.30 -11.06 12.75
CA GLU A 144 -2.85 -9.68 12.60
C GLU A 144 -1.69 -9.37 13.56
N VAL A 145 -1.76 -9.83 14.83
CA VAL A 145 -0.65 -9.75 15.79
C VAL A 145 0.62 -10.37 15.22
N HIS A 146 0.52 -11.55 14.61
CA HIS A 146 1.66 -12.18 13.94
C HIS A 146 2.17 -11.34 12.76
N ALA A 147 1.27 -10.75 11.96
CA ALA A 147 1.65 -9.95 10.81
C ALA A 147 2.33 -8.63 11.20
N VAL A 148 1.77 -7.88 12.16
CA VAL A 148 2.28 -6.56 12.56
C VAL A 148 3.34 -6.62 13.67
N GLY A 149 3.42 -7.74 14.39
CA GLY A 149 4.44 -8.01 15.40
C GLY A 149 4.17 -7.43 16.79
N TYR A 150 2.94 -7.01 17.09
CA TYR A 150 2.55 -6.50 18.41
C TYR A 150 1.05 -6.66 18.69
N ALA A 151 0.69 -6.78 19.97
CA ALA A 151 -0.68 -6.97 20.43
C ALA A 151 -1.55 -5.70 20.27
N PRO A 152 -2.87 -5.84 20.09
CA PRO A 152 -3.79 -4.71 20.16
C PRO A 152 -3.98 -4.24 21.60
N LEU A 153 -4.54 -3.04 21.74
CA LEU A 153 -5.13 -2.56 22.98
C LEU A 153 -6.62 -2.94 23.00
N VAL A 154 -7.09 -3.50 24.10
CA VAL A 154 -8.50 -3.86 24.25
C VAL A 154 -9.27 -2.67 24.82
N LEU A 155 -10.39 -2.33 24.20
CA LEU A 155 -11.31 -1.30 24.67
C LEU A 155 -12.68 -1.92 24.98
N ASP A 156 -13.38 -1.34 25.96
CA ASP A 156 -14.78 -1.71 26.23
C ASP A 156 -15.72 -1.21 25.11
N SER A 157 -15.35 -0.10 24.46
CA SER A 157 -16.11 0.52 23.38
C SER A 157 -15.22 1.44 22.54
N PHE A 158 -15.61 1.66 21.28
CA PHE A 158 -15.02 2.69 20.41
C PHE A 158 -15.65 4.08 20.58
N ALA A 159 -16.67 4.21 21.44
CA ALA A 159 -17.46 5.43 21.60
C ALA A 159 -16.65 6.67 21.98
N ASP A 160 -15.48 6.52 22.58
CA ASP A 160 -14.61 7.62 23.02
C ASP A 160 -13.41 7.88 22.08
N LEU A 161 -13.28 7.13 20.98
CA LEU A 161 -12.21 7.37 20.01
C LEU A 161 -12.46 8.70 19.27
N ARG A 162 -11.50 9.62 19.37
CA ARG A 162 -11.52 10.95 18.72
C ARG A 162 -10.16 11.26 18.14
N GLY A 163 -10.13 11.89 16.97
CA GLY A 163 -8.91 12.34 16.29
C GLY A 163 -7.98 11.21 15.84
N GLY A 164 -7.28 11.43 14.73
CA GLY A 164 -6.15 10.57 14.33
C GLY A 164 -6.49 9.11 14.01
N VAL A 165 -7.75 8.76 13.78
CA VAL A 165 -8.13 7.43 13.30
C VAL A 165 -7.75 7.31 11.83
N ILE A 166 -6.78 6.47 11.51
CA ILE A 166 -6.23 6.35 10.16
C ILE A 166 -6.95 5.28 9.36
N LYS A 167 -7.35 4.20 10.04
CA LYS A 167 -7.93 3.03 9.41
C LYS A 167 -8.91 2.34 10.35
N VAL A 168 -10.07 1.98 9.83
CA VAL A 168 -11.02 1.05 10.45
C VAL A 168 -11.03 -0.22 9.62
N VAL A 169 -11.00 -1.38 10.25
CA VAL A 169 -11.04 -2.68 9.58
C VAL A 169 -12.28 -3.43 10.01
N GLY A 170 -13.16 -3.75 9.05
CA GLY A 170 -14.22 -4.73 9.23
C GLY A 170 -13.70 -6.13 8.92
N VAL A 171 -13.97 -7.09 9.80
CA VAL A 171 -13.49 -8.48 9.70
C VAL A 171 -14.66 -9.45 9.71
N SER A 172 -14.74 -10.28 8.68
CA SER A 172 -15.71 -11.36 8.55
C SER A 172 -15.25 -12.38 7.51
N ASP A 173 -15.42 -13.67 7.79
CA ASP A 173 -15.19 -14.75 6.80
C ASP A 173 -16.39 -14.97 5.86
N ASP A 174 -17.54 -14.33 6.12
CA ASP A 174 -18.73 -14.39 5.25
C ASP A 174 -18.63 -13.37 4.10
N PRO A 175 -18.50 -13.82 2.83
CA PRO A 175 -18.37 -12.94 1.67
C PRO A 175 -19.57 -12.03 1.44
N ASP A 176 -20.78 -12.46 1.82
CA ASP A 176 -22.00 -11.69 1.62
C ASP A 176 -22.10 -10.57 2.65
N THR A 177 -21.75 -10.86 3.91
CA THR A 177 -21.58 -9.83 4.95
C THR A 177 -20.54 -8.79 4.53
N MET A 178 -19.39 -9.23 4.00
CA MET A 178 -18.35 -8.34 3.49
C MET A 178 -18.85 -7.44 2.34
N ALA A 179 -19.65 -7.99 1.42
CA ALA A 179 -20.23 -7.22 0.31
C ALA A 179 -21.24 -6.17 0.77
N ARG A 180 -22.11 -6.53 1.72
CA ARG A 180 -23.07 -5.59 2.30
C ARG A 180 -22.36 -4.46 3.05
N ALA A 181 -21.35 -4.79 3.86
CA ALA A 181 -20.57 -3.80 4.60
C ALA A 181 -19.83 -2.81 3.68
N GLU A 182 -19.17 -3.33 2.63
CA GLU A 182 -18.48 -2.49 1.64
C GLU A 182 -19.45 -1.51 0.96
N ALA A 183 -20.65 -1.98 0.59
CA ALA A 183 -21.68 -1.14 -0.02
C ALA A 183 -22.20 -0.07 0.96
N ALA A 184 -22.44 -0.43 2.23
CA ALA A 184 -22.92 0.48 3.26
C ALA A 184 -21.91 1.61 3.53
N VAL A 185 -20.63 1.28 3.70
CA VAL A 185 -19.57 2.28 3.93
C VAL A 185 -19.44 3.22 2.73
N ARG A 186 -19.46 2.68 1.50
CA ARG A 186 -19.41 3.50 0.28
C ARG A 186 -20.59 4.45 0.17
N ALA A 187 -21.81 3.99 0.46
CA ALA A 187 -22.99 4.83 0.40
C ALA A 187 -22.95 5.99 1.41
N ARG A 188 -22.30 5.79 2.57
CA ARG A 188 -22.22 6.79 3.63
C ARG A 188 -21.25 7.93 3.33
N ALA A 189 -20.08 7.64 2.77
CA ALA A 189 -18.98 8.60 2.71
C ALA A 189 -18.11 8.46 1.45
N ALA A 190 -18.73 8.16 0.30
CA ALA A 190 -18.06 7.87 -0.98
C ALA A 190 -16.91 8.83 -1.37
N GLU A 191 -17.03 10.13 -1.03
CA GLU A 191 -16.03 11.14 -1.39
C GLU A 191 -14.93 11.29 -0.32
N SER A 192 -15.27 11.04 0.95
CA SER A 192 -14.37 11.25 2.10
C SER A 192 -13.59 10.01 2.50
N VAL A 193 -14.11 8.80 2.23
CA VAL A 193 -13.47 7.54 2.61
C VAL A 193 -13.38 6.56 1.45
N SER A 194 -12.35 5.71 1.49
CA SER A 194 -12.20 4.55 0.64
C SER A 194 -12.50 3.29 1.45
N ALA A 195 -13.31 2.40 0.88
CA ALA A 195 -13.56 1.05 1.39
C ALA A 195 -13.02 0.03 0.38
N THR A 196 -11.98 -0.70 0.79
CA THR A 196 -11.24 -1.64 -0.07
C THR A 196 -11.07 -2.98 0.62
N ARG A 197 -11.33 -4.08 -0.10
CA ARG A 197 -10.99 -5.42 0.40
C ARG A 197 -9.51 -5.68 0.27
N SER A 198 -8.79 -5.69 1.39
CA SER A 198 -7.36 -6.02 1.42
C SER A 198 -7.11 -7.53 1.41
N GLN A 199 -8.09 -8.30 1.90
CA GLN A 199 -8.19 -9.76 1.81
C GLN A 199 -9.67 -10.14 1.62
N SER A 200 -9.97 -11.42 1.39
CA SER A 200 -11.36 -11.88 1.30
C SER A 200 -12.16 -11.63 2.59
N TYR A 201 -11.47 -11.55 3.73
CA TYR A 201 -12.03 -11.39 5.07
C TYR A 201 -11.75 -10.02 5.73
N TYR A 202 -11.09 -9.09 5.05
CA TYR A 202 -10.76 -7.76 5.57
C TYR A 202 -11.31 -6.64 4.68
N LEU A 203 -12.04 -5.70 5.30
CA LEU A 203 -12.54 -4.49 4.67
C LEU A 203 -11.81 -3.30 5.31
N ASP A 204 -10.83 -2.78 4.59
CA ASP A 204 -10.06 -1.62 5.00
C ASP A 204 -10.85 -0.35 4.65
N VAL A 205 -11.24 0.41 5.67
CA VAL A 205 -11.83 1.74 5.54
C VAL A 205 -10.78 2.78 5.94
N THR A 206 -10.48 3.72 5.04
CA THR A 206 -9.45 4.75 5.19
C THR A 206 -9.93 6.07 4.58
N ASP A 207 -9.27 7.18 4.85
CA ASP A 207 -9.51 8.44 4.13
C ASP A 207 -9.33 8.24 2.60
N SER A 208 -10.11 8.93 1.76
CA SER A 208 -10.06 8.74 0.30
C SER A 208 -8.71 9.10 -0.34
N ARG A 209 -7.87 9.88 0.35
CA ARG A 209 -6.49 10.19 -0.06
C ARG A 209 -5.51 9.05 0.23
N ALA A 210 -5.88 8.08 1.07
CA ALA A 210 -5.05 6.94 1.45
C ALA A 210 -4.99 5.90 0.32
N HIS A 211 -4.05 6.06 -0.61
CA HIS A 211 -3.83 5.06 -1.65
C HIS A 211 -2.37 5.01 -2.12
N LYS A 212 -1.90 3.83 -2.54
CA LYS A 212 -0.48 3.58 -2.92
C LYS A 212 0.02 4.54 -4.02
N GLY A 213 -0.87 4.95 -4.92
CA GLY A 213 -0.58 5.97 -5.93
C GLY A 213 -0.20 7.35 -5.35
N ALA A 214 -0.73 7.73 -4.19
CA ALA A 214 -0.32 8.94 -3.48
C ALA A 214 1.13 8.80 -2.96
N VAL A 215 1.50 7.63 -2.44
CA VAL A 215 2.89 7.32 -2.02
C VAL A 215 3.85 7.40 -3.20
N VAL A 216 3.47 6.83 -4.34
CA VAL A 216 4.25 6.92 -5.59
C VAL A 216 4.51 8.37 -5.95
N ARG A 217 3.48 9.23 -5.94
CA ARG A 217 3.61 10.67 -6.26
C ARG A 217 4.48 11.40 -5.26
N TYR A 218 4.33 11.11 -3.97
CA TYR A 218 5.13 11.70 -2.90
C TYR A 218 6.62 11.42 -3.08
N LEU A 219 6.98 10.14 -3.27
CA LEU A 219 8.37 9.72 -3.42
C LEU A 219 8.97 10.13 -4.77
N SER A 220 8.15 10.16 -5.82
CA SER A 220 8.54 10.71 -7.13
C SER A 220 9.05 12.14 -7.03
N ALA A 221 8.32 13.00 -6.32
CA ALA A 221 8.67 14.40 -6.16
C ALA A 221 9.97 14.58 -5.38
N ARG A 222 10.21 13.77 -4.34
CA ARG A 222 11.44 13.81 -3.52
C ARG A 222 12.68 13.29 -4.24
N THR A 223 12.50 12.29 -5.11
CA THR A 223 13.61 11.64 -5.80
C THR A 223 13.92 12.27 -7.16
N ALA A 224 13.10 13.22 -7.64
CA ALA A 224 13.32 13.92 -8.90
C ALA A 224 14.72 14.56 -8.97
N PRO A 225 15.40 14.55 -10.13
CA PRO A 225 16.66 15.27 -10.25
C PRO A 225 16.38 16.76 -10.04
N PRO A 226 17.33 17.55 -9.50
CA PRO A 226 17.21 19.00 -9.56
C PRO A 226 17.09 19.40 -11.04
N GLY A 227 15.89 19.82 -11.45
CA GLY A 227 15.67 20.40 -12.76
C GLY A 227 16.17 21.85 -12.79
N PRO A 228 16.40 22.45 -13.97
CA PRO A 228 16.58 23.89 -14.05
C PRO A 228 15.34 24.55 -13.43
N THR A 229 15.55 25.40 -12.42
CA THR A 229 14.50 26.19 -11.76
C THR A 229 13.71 26.94 -12.82
N ARG A 230 12.49 26.49 -13.12
CA ARG A 230 11.55 27.23 -13.95
C ARG A 230 10.53 27.90 -13.04
N THR A 231 10.66 29.21 -12.90
CA THR A 231 9.66 30.08 -12.29
C THR A 231 8.36 30.00 -13.09
N GLY A 232 7.37 29.28 -12.59
CA GLY A 232 6.05 29.15 -13.21
C GLY A 232 5.36 27.86 -12.79
N GLY A 233 4.33 27.97 -11.95
CA GLY A 233 3.63 26.89 -11.24
C GLY A 233 2.97 25.84 -12.13
N GLY A 234 3.77 24.94 -12.68
CA GLY A 234 3.34 23.71 -13.35
C GLY A 234 4.47 22.70 -13.33
N TRP A 235 4.28 21.64 -12.54
CA TRP A 235 5.24 20.55 -12.35
C TRP A 235 5.43 19.76 -13.65
N PRO A 236 6.66 19.35 -14.02
CA PRO A 236 6.84 18.31 -15.01
C PRO A 236 6.25 17.01 -14.46
N ALA A 237 5.40 16.33 -15.24
CA ALA A 237 4.97 14.98 -14.90
C ALA A 237 6.21 14.08 -14.84
N LEU A 238 6.59 13.60 -13.65
CA LEU A 238 7.50 12.47 -13.58
C LEU A 238 6.77 11.29 -14.22
N ASP A 239 7.34 10.77 -15.30
CA ASP A 239 6.82 9.62 -16.00
C ASP A 239 6.68 8.43 -15.04
N GLN A 240 5.44 7.99 -14.81
CA GLN A 240 5.11 6.86 -13.93
C GLN A 240 5.81 5.56 -14.36
N ARG A 241 6.35 5.48 -15.59
CA ARG A 241 7.21 4.37 -16.07
C ARG A 241 8.55 4.23 -15.34
N LYS A 242 8.98 5.23 -14.56
CA LYS A 242 10.23 5.21 -13.79
C LYS A 242 10.11 4.59 -12.40
N LEU A 243 8.91 4.14 -12.03
CA LEU A 243 8.61 3.37 -10.84
C LEU A 243 8.11 1.99 -11.24
N ASN A 244 8.88 0.96 -10.88
CA ASN A 244 8.37 -0.40 -10.97
C ASN A 244 7.67 -0.74 -9.65
N VAL A 245 6.34 -0.78 -9.66
CA VAL A 245 5.54 -1.40 -8.59
C VAL A 245 5.39 -2.87 -8.96
N SER A 246 6.37 -3.69 -8.58
CA SER A 246 6.33 -5.12 -8.88
C SER A 246 5.51 -5.86 -7.83
N ALA A 247 4.19 -5.97 -8.01
CA ALA A 247 3.39 -6.99 -7.33
C ALA A 247 3.54 -8.33 -8.08
N ARG A 248 4.58 -9.10 -7.79
CA ARG A 248 4.68 -10.49 -8.29
C ARG A 248 4.47 -11.44 -7.13
N ARG A 249 3.39 -12.23 -7.17
CA ARG A 249 3.26 -13.45 -6.37
C ARG A 249 4.44 -14.37 -6.71
N ALA A 250 5.23 -14.74 -5.72
CA ALA A 250 6.14 -15.88 -5.86
C ALA A 250 5.28 -17.12 -6.19
N ALA A 251 5.49 -17.71 -7.36
CA ALA A 251 4.86 -18.98 -7.70
C ALA A 251 5.45 -20.09 -6.79
N PRO A 252 4.64 -21.01 -6.27
CA PRO A 252 5.17 -22.17 -5.55
C PRO A 252 6.05 -22.99 -6.51
N GLY A 253 7.25 -23.37 -6.04
CA GLY A 253 8.15 -24.24 -6.80
C GLY A 253 7.48 -25.58 -7.10
N PRO A 254 7.79 -26.23 -8.25
CA PRO A 254 7.10 -27.45 -8.62
C PRO A 254 7.54 -28.62 -7.73
N ALA A 255 6.58 -29.21 -7.02
CA ALA A 255 6.69 -30.58 -6.55
C ALA A 255 6.81 -31.52 -7.76
N GLY A 256 7.71 -32.50 -7.67
CA GLY A 256 8.17 -33.30 -8.80
C GLY A 256 7.09 -34.13 -9.50
N SER A 257 7.17 -34.21 -10.83
CA SER A 257 7.40 -35.47 -11.57
C SER A 257 7.39 -35.23 -13.08
N THR A 258 8.42 -35.79 -13.73
CA THR A 258 8.50 -36.29 -15.12
C THR A 258 7.63 -35.66 -16.23
N GLY A 259 8.29 -34.91 -17.13
CA GLY A 259 7.69 -34.52 -18.42
C GLY A 259 8.58 -33.58 -19.22
N ARG A 260 9.44 -34.14 -20.08
CA ARG A 260 10.40 -33.40 -20.90
C ARG A 260 9.67 -32.51 -21.93
N ARG A 261 9.62 -31.19 -21.68
CA ARG A 261 9.48 -30.17 -22.74
C ARG A 261 10.42 -29.01 -22.45
N ARG A 262 11.44 -28.85 -23.29
CA ARG A 262 12.38 -27.72 -23.26
C ARG A 262 11.57 -26.42 -23.44
N ARG A 263 11.54 -25.57 -22.41
CA ARG A 263 11.34 -24.13 -22.55
C ARG A 263 12.61 -23.46 -22.04
N ARG A 264 13.27 -22.71 -22.92
CA ARG A 264 14.37 -21.80 -22.59
C ARG A 264 13.85 -20.82 -21.52
N THR A 265 14.42 -20.87 -20.33
CA THR A 265 14.38 -19.79 -19.34
C THR A 265 15.78 -19.21 -19.29
N GLU A 266 16.02 -18.20 -20.13
CA GLU A 266 17.15 -17.28 -19.96
C GLU A 266 16.54 -15.97 -19.47
N SER A 267 16.74 -15.68 -18.18
CA SER A 267 16.64 -14.33 -17.65
C SER A 267 17.78 -14.16 -16.64
N GLY A 268 19.01 -14.15 -17.16
CA GLY A 268 20.12 -13.51 -16.47
C GLY A 268 19.98 -12.01 -16.67
N PHE A 269 20.01 -11.25 -15.58
CA PHE A 269 20.38 -9.84 -15.65
C PHE A 269 21.88 -9.80 -15.97
N ASP A 270 22.23 -9.62 -17.25
CA ASP A 270 23.59 -9.24 -17.63
C ASP A 270 23.63 -7.70 -17.68
N LEU A 271 24.10 -7.11 -16.59
CA LEU A 271 24.48 -5.71 -16.54
C LEU A 271 25.99 -5.64 -16.73
N ARG A 272 26.41 -5.45 -17.98
CA ARG A 272 27.75 -4.97 -18.33
C ARG A 272 27.60 -3.73 -19.20
N PRO A 273 28.55 -2.78 -19.10
CA PRO A 273 28.34 -1.35 -19.32
C PRO A 273 27.91 -0.98 -20.74
#